data_AF-A0A0Q0IPW0-F1
#
_entry.id   AF-A0A0Q0IPW0-F1
#
_cell.length_a   1.000
_cell.length_b   1.000
_cell.length_c   1.000
_cell.angle_alpha   90.00
_cell.angle_beta   90.00
_cell.angle_gamma   90.00
#
_symmetry.space_group_name_H-M   'P 1'
#
loop_
_entity.id
_entity.type
_entity.pdbx_description
1 polymer ?
#
loop_
_entity_poly.entity_id
_entity_poly.type
_entity_poly.pdbx_seq_one_letter_code
_entity_poly.pdbx_strand_id
1 'polypeptide(L)'
;MNENYKYAAHMISWVEKLGVPEIPLAKSAFSQLKGYWVEHINLNLEQLKEDLWSWVDSNDGYNISVPEVAKMRIILCLAYEENRELEDVGYFEDLLVNLGISHEDAYKRT
;
A
#
# COMPACT_ATOMS: atom_id res chain seq x y z
N MET A 1 -7.45 0.75 19.92
CA MET A 1 -7.51 0.81 18.45
C MET A 1 -6.58 -0.28 17.94
N ASN A 2 -7.06 -1.17 17.07
CA ASN A 2 -6.26 -2.30 16.56
C ASN A 2 -5.01 -1.76 15.83
N GLU A 3 -3.83 -2.30 16.14
CA GLU A 3 -2.55 -1.84 15.59
C GLU A 3 -2.51 -1.95 14.06
N ASN A 4 -3.23 -2.90 13.46
CA ASN A 4 -3.35 -2.99 11.99
C ASN A 4 -4.05 -1.77 11.39
N TYR A 5 -5.03 -1.21 12.09
CA TYR A 5 -5.74 -0.01 11.64
C TYR A 5 -4.86 1.24 11.72
N LYS A 6 -4.02 1.35 12.77
CA LYS A 6 -3.06 2.46 12.88
C LYS A 6 -2.04 2.40 11.74
N TYR A 7 -1.52 1.21 11.46
CA TYR A 7 -0.54 1.05 10.40
C TYR A 7 -1.15 1.25 9.00
N ALA A 8 -2.37 0.75 8.77
CA ALA A 8 -3.13 1.04 7.56
C ALA A 8 -3.39 2.55 7.39
N ALA A 9 -3.75 3.27 8.46
CA ALA A 9 -3.93 4.72 8.41
C ALA A 9 -2.62 5.45 8.05
N HIS A 10 -1.49 5.00 8.58
CA HIS A 10 -0.17 5.51 8.21
C HIS A 10 0.10 5.32 6.71
N MET A 11 -0.08 4.10 6.18
CA MET A 11 0.08 3.81 4.76
C MET A 11 -0.86 4.66 3.88
N ILE A 12 -2.14 4.78 4.25
CA ILE A 12 -3.13 5.60 3.52
C ILE A 12 -2.64 7.05 3.43
N SER A 13 -2.17 7.62 4.53
CA SER A 13 -1.68 9.01 4.55
C SER A 13 -0.53 9.24 3.57
N TRP A 14 0.32 8.23 3.38
CA TRP A 14 1.42 8.27 2.42
C TRP A 14 0.93 8.14 0.98
N VAL A 15 -0.02 7.24 0.70
CA VAL A 15 -0.61 7.12 -0.63
C VAL A 15 -1.30 8.42 -1.05
N GLU A 16 -1.99 9.09 -0.12
CA GLU A 16 -2.62 10.40 -0.38
C GLU A 16 -1.58 11.49 -0.69
N LYS A 17 -0.44 11.50 0.01
CA LYS A 17 0.67 12.44 -0.24
C LYS A 17 1.37 12.18 -1.57
N LEU A 18 1.64 10.91 -1.89
CA LEU A 18 2.36 10.51 -3.10
C LEU A 18 1.49 10.56 -4.36
N GLY A 19 0.17 10.54 -4.19
CA GLY A 19 -0.80 10.41 -5.26
C GLY A 19 -0.92 8.97 -5.77
N VAL A 20 -2.17 8.52 -5.91
CA VAL A 20 -2.52 7.23 -6.52
C VAL A 20 -2.11 7.24 -8.00
N PRO A 21 -1.45 6.17 -8.51
CA PRO A 21 -1.07 6.12 -9.91
C PRO A 21 -2.29 6.14 -10.84
N GLU A 22 -2.11 6.63 -12.07
CA GLU A 22 -3.14 6.74 -13.12
C GLU A 22 -3.50 5.37 -13.75
N ILE A 23 -3.60 4.35 -12.91
CA ILE A 23 -3.97 2.98 -13.27
C ILE A 23 -5.40 2.74 -12.73
N PRO A 24 -6.37 2.32 -13.57
CA PRO A 24 -7.75 2.13 -13.14
C PRO A 24 -7.90 1.19 -11.94
N LEU A 25 -7.13 0.09 -11.94
CA LEU A 25 -7.08 -0.85 -10.82
C LEU A 25 -6.61 -0.17 -9.53
N ALA A 26 -5.55 0.65 -9.59
CA ALA A 26 -5.02 1.35 -8.41
C ALA A 26 -6.06 2.30 -7.79
N LYS A 27 -6.75 3.09 -8.62
CA LYS A 27 -7.79 4.03 -8.17
C LYS A 27 -8.95 3.31 -7.52
N SER A 28 -9.44 2.26 -8.16
CA SER A 28 -10.52 1.43 -7.62
C SER A 28 -10.12 0.75 -6.32
N ALA A 29 -8.95 0.10 -6.30
CA ALA A 29 -8.44 -0.62 -5.13
C ALA A 29 -8.22 0.32 -3.94
N PHE A 30 -7.56 1.46 -4.15
CA PHE A 30 -7.32 2.42 -3.07
C PHE A 30 -8.62 2.96 -2.47
N SER A 31 -9.63 3.26 -3.29
CA SER A 31 -10.95 3.69 -2.80
C SER A 31 -11.61 2.61 -1.94
N GLN A 32 -11.56 1.34 -2.37
CA GLN A 32 -12.13 0.22 -1.62
C GLN A 32 -11.39 -0.03 -0.30
N LEU A 33 -10.05 -0.01 -0.34
CA LEU A 33 -9.20 -0.19 0.84
C LEU A 33 -9.42 0.92 1.87
N LYS A 34 -9.57 2.17 1.43
CA LYS A 34 -9.92 3.28 2.32
C LYS A 34 -11.29 3.05 2.97
N GLY A 35 -12.29 2.61 2.22
CA GLY A 35 -13.59 2.22 2.76
C GLY A 35 -13.50 1.09 3.78
N TYR A 36 -12.68 0.08 3.54
CA TYR A 36 -12.46 -1.02 4.49
C TYR A 36 -11.77 -0.56 5.78
N TRP A 37 -10.65 0.16 5.67
CA TRP A 37 -9.85 0.54 6.84
C TRP A 37 -10.41 1.71 7.65
N VAL A 38 -11.10 2.66 7.00
CA VAL A 38 -11.59 3.89 7.66
C VAL A 38 -13.09 3.82 7.94
N GLU A 39 -13.87 3.32 6.98
CA GLU A 39 -15.34 3.32 7.05
C GLU A 39 -15.90 1.95 7.47
N HIS A 40 -15.03 0.95 7.68
CA HIS A 40 -15.38 -0.42 8.07
C HIS A 40 -16.35 -1.10 7.08
N ILE A 41 -16.23 -0.78 5.79
CA ILE A 41 -17.01 -1.40 4.72
C ILE A 41 -16.48 -2.80 4.46
N ASN A 42 -17.39 -3.77 4.33
CA ASN A 42 -17.02 -5.14 4.00
C ASN A 42 -16.39 -5.21 2.59
N LEU A 43 -15.22 -5.83 2.49
CA LEU A 43 -14.43 -5.94 1.28
C LEU A 43 -13.80 -7.34 1.23
N ASN A 44 -13.83 -7.97 0.06
CA ASN A 44 -13.06 -9.19 -0.16
C ASN A 44 -11.59 -8.82 -0.41
N LEU A 45 -10.81 -8.72 0.66
CA LEU A 45 -9.39 -8.39 0.60
C LEU A 45 -8.57 -9.44 -0.15
N GLU A 46 -8.95 -10.71 -0.06
CA GLU A 46 -8.23 -11.79 -0.74
C GLU A 46 -8.30 -11.62 -2.27
N GLN A 47 -9.50 -11.41 -2.81
CA GLN A 47 -9.67 -11.16 -4.24
C GLN A 47 -8.95 -9.88 -4.68
N LEU A 48 -9.07 -8.79 -3.91
CA LEU A 48 -8.42 -7.54 -4.28
C LEU A 48 -6.89 -7.66 -4.26
N LYS A 49 -6.34 -8.41 -3.30
CA LYS A 49 -4.92 -8.73 -3.21
C LYS A 49 -4.46 -9.55 -4.43
N GLU A 50 -5.23 -10.54 -4.86
CA GLU A 50 -4.93 -11.32 -6.07
C GLU A 50 -4.94 -10.47 -7.35
N ASP A 51 -5.91 -9.57 -7.49
CA ASP A 51 -5.99 -8.65 -8.63
C ASP A 51 -4.79 -7.71 -8.69
N LEU A 52 -4.42 -7.12 -7.54
CA LEU A 52 -3.24 -6.26 -7.39
C LEU A 52 -1.94 -7.02 -7.66
N TRP A 53 -1.82 -8.24 -7.13
CA TRP A 53 -0.63 -9.07 -7.33
C TRP A 53 -0.48 -9.49 -8.79
N SER A 54 -1.56 -9.88 -9.45
CA SER A 54 -1.55 -10.24 -10.87
C SER A 54 -1.07 -9.08 -11.75
N TRP A 55 -1.48 -7.85 -11.42
CA TRP A 55 -0.96 -6.66 -12.09
C TRP A 55 0.53 -6.47 -11.82
N VAL A 56 0.98 -6.56 -10.57
CA VAL A 56 2.39 -6.39 -10.18
C VAL A 56 3.27 -7.41 -10.90
N ASP A 57 2.89 -8.69 -10.91
CA ASP A 57 3.63 -9.76 -11.58
C ASP A 57 3.74 -9.54 -13.09
N SER A 58 2.65 -9.09 -13.73
CA SER A 58 2.62 -8.80 -15.17
C SER A 58 3.47 -7.58 -15.58
N ASN A 59 3.93 -6.76 -14.61
CA ASN A 59 4.66 -5.51 -14.85
C ASN A 59 6.06 -5.53 -14.23
N ASP A 60 6.72 -6.69 -14.21
CA ASP A 60 8.05 -6.86 -13.62
C ASP A 60 8.07 -6.43 -12.14
N GLY A 61 7.23 -7.10 -11.34
CA GLY A 61 6.90 -6.70 -9.97
C GLY A 61 8.06 -6.59 -8.98
N TYR A 62 9.26 -7.06 -9.34
CA TYR A 62 10.48 -6.91 -8.55
C TYR A 62 11.22 -5.61 -8.86
N ASN A 63 10.94 -4.99 -10.01
CA ASN A 63 11.58 -3.77 -10.47
C ASN A 63 10.97 -2.53 -9.82
N ILE A 64 11.22 -2.40 -8.53
CA ILE A 64 10.79 -1.26 -7.71
C ILE A 64 11.49 0.06 -8.07
N SER A 65 12.40 0.06 -9.05
CA SER A 65 12.94 1.30 -9.62
C SER A 65 11.92 2.02 -10.53
N VAL A 66 10.88 1.31 -10.99
CA VAL A 66 9.75 1.89 -11.72
C VAL A 66 8.73 2.46 -10.71
N PRO A 67 8.47 3.78 -10.71
CA PRO A 67 7.60 4.40 -9.70
C PRO A 67 6.19 3.82 -9.65
N GLU A 68 5.60 3.48 -10.79
CA GLU A 68 4.26 2.87 -10.87
C GLU A 68 4.23 1.50 -10.20
N VAL A 69 5.27 0.67 -10.40
CA VAL A 69 5.37 -0.65 -9.77
C VAL A 69 5.52 -0.49 -8.25
N ALA A 70 6.40 0.40 -7.79
CA ALA A 70 6.56 0.69 -6.36
C ALA A 70 5.25 1.17 -5.72
N LYS A 71 4.53 2.09 -6.38
CA LYS A 71 3.21 2.58 -5.91
C LYS A 71 2.14 1.47 -5.90
N MET A 72 2.15 0.56 -6.86
CA MET A 72 1.25 -0.58 -6.87
C MET A 72 1.55 -1.57 -5.74
N ARG A 73 2.84 -1.82 -5.44
CA ARG A 73 3.24 -2.64 -4.28
C ARG A 73 2.86 -1.97 -2.95
N ILE A 74 2.92 -0.64 -2.86
CA ILE A 74 2.41 0.11 -1.72
C ILE A 74 0.90 -0.12 -1.53
N ILE A 75 0.09 -0.02 -2.58
CA ILE A 75 -1.36 -0.29 -2.49
C ILE A 75 -1.62 -1.75 -2.14
N LEU A 76 -0.80 -2.68 -2.64
CA LEU A 76 -0.88 -4.08 -2.27
C LEU A 76 -0.59 -4.31 -0.77
N CYS A 77 0.32 -3.56 -0.14
CA CYS A 77 0.55 -3.65 1.31
C CYS A 77 -0.74 -3.41 2.10
N LEU A 78 -1.55 -2.44 1.67
CA LEU A 78 -2.84 -2.13 2.29
C LEU A 78 -3.87 -3.26 2.16
N ALA A 79 -3.72 -4.18 1.20
CA ALA A 79 -4.61 -5.32 1.03
C ALA A 79 -4.31 -6.48 1.99
N TYR A 80 -3.24 -6.40 2.80
CA TYR A 80 -2.96 -7.36 3.86
C TYR A 80 -3.69 -6.95 5.15
N GLU A 81 -4.65 -7.78 5.59
CA GLU A 81 -5.38 -7.55 6.84
C GLU A 81 -4.46 -7.65 8.07
N GLU A 82 -3.57 -8.64 8.08
CA GLU A 82 -2.51 -8.82 9.07
C GLU A 82 -1.23 -8.12 8.62
N ASN A 83 -1.25 -6.79 8.58
CA ASN A 83 -0.14 -5.97 8.08
C ASN A 83 1.04 -5.78 9.06
N ARG A 84 1.05 -6.46 10.21
CA ARG A 84 2.12 -6.33 11.22
C ARG A 84 3.46 -6.82 10.71
N GLU A 85 3.48 -7.93 9.98
CA GLU A 85 4.72 -8.47 9.43
C GLU A 85 5.39 -7.46 8.50
N LEU A 86 4.59 -6.75 7.68
CA LEU A 86 5.08 -5.70 6.79
C LEU A 86 5.75 -4.56 7.58
N GLU A 87 5.18 -4.18 8.72
CA GLU A 87 5.76 -3.17 9.62
C GLU A 87 7.06 -3.67 10.24
N ASP A 88 7.06 -4.91 10.72
CA ASP A 88 8.19 -5.49 11.46
C ASP A 88 9.42 -5.64 10.56
N VAL A 89 9.22 -5.92 9.26
CA VAL A 89 10.31 -6.00 8.26
C VAL A 89 10.59 -4.68 7.55
N GLY A 90 9.82 -3.62 7.79
CA GLY A 90 9.98 -2.30 7.17
C GLY A 90 9.69 -2.26 5.66
N TYR A 91 8.92 -3.22 5.15
CA TYR A 91 8.79 -3.43 3.71
C TYR A 91 8.08 -2.27 2.99
N PHE A 92 7.03 -1.72 3.61
CA PHE A 92 6.31 -0.57 3.04
C PHE A 92 7.19 0.68 3.05
N GLU A 93 7.92 0.93 4.13
CA GLU A 93 8.82 2.07 4.29
C GLU A 93 9.97 1.99 3.29
N ASP A 94 10.53 0.81 3.04
CA ASP A 94 11.55 0.60 2.02
C ASP A 94 11.04 0.93 0.60
N LEU A 95 9.76 0.68 0.29
CA LEU A 95 9.15 1.13 -0.96
C LEU A 95 9.05 2.66 -1.04
N LEU A 96 8.75 3.34 0.07
CA LEU A 96 8.75 4.81 0.12
C LEU A 96 10.16 5.36 -0.12
N VAL A 97 11.19 4.75 0.48
CA VAL A 97 12.59 5.14 0.28
C VAL A 97 13.00 4.98 -1.19
N ASN A 98 12.57 3.90 -1.85
CA ASN A 98 12.79 3.71 -3.29
C ASN A 98 12.13 4.78 -4.15
N LEU A 99 11.02 5.37 -3.69
CA LEU A 99 10.37 6.51 -4.34
C LEU A 99 11.06 7.86 -4.03
N GLY A 100 12.19 7.85 -3.31
CA GLY A 100 12.99 9.03 -2.99
C GLY A 100 12.61 9.72 -1.68
N ILE A 101 11.77 9.11 -0.85
CA ILE A 101 11.48 9.61 0.49
C ILE A 101 12.68 9.35 1.40
N SER A 102 13.01 10.29 2.27
CA SER A 102 14.11 10.09 3.22
C SER A 102 13.76 8.95 4.19
N HIS A 103 14.76 8.20 4.64
CA HIS A 103 14.53 7.16 5.64
C HIS A 103 13.94 7.74 6.95
N GLU A 104 14.35 8.94 7.33
CA GLU A 104 13.78 9.61 8.52
C GLU A 104 12.28 9.85 8.35
N ASP A 105 11.86 10.37 7.19
CA ASP A 105 10.46 10.66 6.92
C ASP A 105 9.64 9.37 6.76
N ALA A 106 10.15 8.39 6.00
CA ALA A 106 9.44 7.14 5.72
C ALA A 106 9.08 6.39 7.01
N TYR A 107 10.00 6.35 7.98
CA TYR A 107 9.81 5.68 9.27
C TYR A 107 9.19 6.58 10.35
N LYS A 108 8.88 7.85 10.03
CA LYS A 108 8.26 8.78 10.97
C LYS A 108 6.80 8.41 11.18
N ARG A 109 6.48 7.94 12.38
CA ARG A 109 5.10 7.65 12.78
C ARG A 109 4.37 8.97 13.06
N THR A 110 3.26 9.16 12.36
CA THR A 110 2.29 10.26 12.57
C THR A 110 1.32 9.94 13.70
#